data_AF-A0A7D6V6N5-F1
#
_entry.id   AF-A0A7D6V6N5-F1
#
_cell.length_a   1.000
_cell.length_b   1.000
_cell.length_c   1.000
_cell.angle_alpha   90.00
_cell.angle_beta   90.00
_cell.angle_gamma   90.00
#
_symmetry.space_group_name_H-M   'P 1'
#
loop_
_entity.id
_entity.type
_entity.pdbx_description
1 polymer ?
#
loop_
_entity_poly.entity_id
_entity_poly.type
_entity_poly.pdbx_seq_one_letter_code
_entity_poly.pdbx_strand_id
1 'polypeptide(L)'
;MRPTHRVIDCVLAVLALLLVAPVLAAIALAVKVSSRGPIFEPTDQIGPGGFPFRMLEFRSMYTEVDPHLEALCASDGGNRPLPMRDDPRITPVGRMIRSYGLQRLPHFVNVLRGEMSILGHWPGAV
;
A
#
# COMPACT_ATOMS: atom_id res chain seq x y z
N MET A 1 -12.55 -15.34 6.93
CA MET A 1 -12.98 -15.32 5.51
C MET A 1 -14.07 -16.34 5.28
N ARG A 2 -15.11 -16.03 4.48
CA ARG A 2 -16.05 -17.06 4.04
C ARG A 2 -15.32 -17.99 3.05
N PRO A 3 -15.34 -19.32 3.25
CA PRO A 3 -14.56 -20.28 2.44
C PRO A 3 -15.00 -20.35 0.97
N THR A 4 -16.16 -19.81 0.62
CA THR A 4 -16.80 -20.00 -0.69
C THR A 4 -16.06 -19.36 -1.87
N HIS A 5 -15.27 -18.30 -1.66
CA HIS A 5 -14.55 -17.62 -2.75
C HIS A 5 -13.03 -17.76 -2.68
N ARG A 6 -12.51 -18.57 -1.74
CA ARG A 6 -11.07 -18.63 -1.44
C ARG A 6 -10.23 -19.11 -2.62
N VAL A 7 -10.71 -20.15 -3.32
CA VAL A 7 -10.01 -20.71 -4.48
C VAL A 7 -9.94 -19.70 -5.62
N ILE A 8 -11.06 -19.02 -5.89
CA ILE A 8 -11.14 -18.01 -6.96
C ILE A 8 -10.22 -16.83 -6.65
N ASP A 9 -10.24 -16.31 -5.42
CA ASP A 9 -9.34 -15.24 -4.98
C ASP A 9 -7.87 -15.62 -5.17
N CYS A 10 -7.48 -16.85 -4.78
CA CYS A 10 -6.11 -17.31 -4.96
C CYS A 10 -5.72 -17.42 -6.43
N VAL A 11 -6.58 -18.01 -7.28
CA VAL A 11 -6.32 -18.14 -8.72
C VAL A 11 -6.16 -16.76 -9.37
N LEU A 12 -7.08 -15.84 -9.10
CA LEU A 12 -7.02 -14.48 -9.63
C LEU A 12 -5.79 -13.72 -9.13
N ALA A 13 -5.44 -13.86 -7.85
CA ALA A 13 -4.25 -13.22 -7.29
C ALA A 13 -2.95 -13.77 -7.90
N VAL A 14 -2.83 -15.08 -8.11
CA VAL A 14 -1.66 -15.67 -8.79
C VAL A 14 -1.56 -15.16 -10.22
N LEU A 15 -2.65 -15.19 -10.98
CA LEU A 15 -2.67 -14.70 -12.37
C LEU A 15 -2.31 -13.21 -12.45
N ALA A 16 -2.88 -12.39 -11.57
CA ALA A 16 -2.57 -10.96 -11.49
C ALA A 16 -1.10 -10.72 -11.12
N LEU A 17 -0.56 -11.45 -10.14
CA LEU A 17 0.85 -11.33 -9.75
C LEU A 17 1.79 -11.75 -10.87
N LEU A 18 1.49 -12.80 -11.62
CA LEU A 18 2.30 -13.22 -12.76
C LEU A 18 2.29 -12.17 -13.88
N LEU A 19 1.11 -11.62 -14.19
CA LEU A 19 0.96 -10.59 -15.23
C LEU A 19 1.66 -9.28 -14.85
N VAL A 20 1.56 -8.88 -13.59
CA VAL A 20 2.08 -7.59 -13.08
C VAL A 20 3.49 -7.73 -12.50
N ALA A 21 4.06 -8.93 -12.40
CA ALA A 21 5.42 -9.18 -11.92
C ALA A 21 6.50 -8.23 -12.50
N PRO A 22 6.59 -8.00 -13.83
CA PRO A 22 7.58 -7.07 -14.37
C PRO A 22 7.35 -5.62 -13.90
N VAL A 23 6.09 -5.22 -13.74
CA VAL A 23 5.71 -3.89 -13.23
C VAL A 23 6.07 -3.77 -11.74
N LEU A 24 5.80 -4.80 -10.94
CA LEU A 24 6.19 -4.86 -9.53
C LEU A 24 7.70 -4.71 -9.37
N ALA A 25 8.50 -5.42 -10.18
CA ALA A 25 9.94 -5.33 -10.16
C ALA A 25 10.46 -3.93 -10.57
N ALA A 26 9.87 -3.33 -11.60
CA ALA A 26 10.21 -1.98 -12.03
C ALA A 26 9.89 -0.92 -10.95
N ILE A 27 8.72 -1.02 -10.30
CA ILE A 27 8.35 -0.14 -9.18
C ILE A 27 9.28 -0.37 -8.00
N ALA A 28 9.57 -1.62 -7.65
CA ALA A 28 10.47 -1.97 -6.56
C ALA A 28 11.86 -1.35 -6.75
N LEU A 29 12.40 -1.41 -7.98
CA LEU A 29 13.65 -0.76 -8.34
C LEU A 29 13.52 0.77 -8.24
N ALA A 30 12.48 1.36 -8.82
CA ALA A 30 12.25 2.81 -8.79
C ALA A 30 12.20 3.35 -7.35
N VAL A 31 11.48 2.67 -6.46
CA VAL A 31 11.40 3.01 -5.02
C VAL A 31 12.77 2.87 -4.34
N LYS A 32 13.52 1.82 -4.66
CA LYS A 32 14.83 1.54 -4.05
C LYS A 32 15.88 2.56 -4.45
N VAL A 33 15.86 3.04 -5.69
CA VAL A 33 16.82 4.03 -6.20
C VAL A 33 16.40 5.46 -5.86
N SER A 34 15.11 5.74 -5.67
CA SER A 34 14.63 7.10 -5.37
C SER A 34 14.92 7.57 -3.96
N SER A 35 14.98 6.66 -2.98
CA SER A 35 15.23 7.01 -1.58
C SER A 35 15.76 5.82 -0.77
N ARG A 36 16.56 6.10 0.28
CA ARG A 36 17.09 5.07 1.19
C ARG A 36 15.96 4.40 1.98
N GLY A 37 16.13 3.13 2.33
CA GLY A 37 15.19 2.35 3.16
C GLY A 37 14.51 1.16 2.44
N PRO A 38 13.41 0.62 3.01
CA PRO A 38 12.72 -0.56 2.51
C PRO A 38 11.83 -0.27 1.28
N ILE A 39 11.57 -1.30 0.47
CA ILE A 39 10.72 -1.18 -0.73
C ILE A 39 9.23 -1.12 -0.34
N PHE A 40 8.85 -1.90 0.67
CA PHE A 40 7.50 -1.99 1.16
C PHE A 40 7.33 -1.22 2.46
N GLU A 41 6.19 -0.58 2.60
CA GLU A 41 5.76 0.16 3.78
C GLU A 41 4.41 -0.42 4.21
N PRO A 42 4.41 -1.51 5.02
CA PRO A 42 3.16 -2.16 5.41
C PRO A 42 2.37 -1.28 6.38
N THR A 43 1.06 -1.18 6.16
CA THR A 43 0.13 -0.47 7.05
C THR A 43 -0.67 -1.49 7.86
N ASP A 44 -0.80 -1.28 9.17
CA ASP A 44 -1.64 -2.13 10.01
C ASP A 44 -3.12 -1.87 9.70
N GLN A 45 -3.86 -2.95 9.48
CA GLN A 45 -5.29 -2.92 9.15
C GLN A 45 -6.03 -4.01 9.92
N ILE A 46 -7.34 -3.81 10.10
CA ILE A 46 -8.22 -4.80 10.73
C ILE A 46 -8.85 -5.67 9.65
N GLY A 47 -8.52 -6.96 9.68
CA GLY A 47 -9.03 -7.96 8.74
C GLY A 47 -10.38 -8.55 9.14
N PRO A 48 -10.92 -9.46 8.31
CA PRO A 48 -12.18 -10.14 8.60
C PRO A 48 -12.10 -10.93 9.92
N GLY A 49 -13.03 -10.67 10.84
CA GLY A 49 -13.05 -11.29 12.17
C GLY A 49 -12.28 -10.51 13.24
N GLY A 50 -11.84 -9.28 12.94
CA GLY A 50 -11.21 -8.38 13.93
C GLY A 50 -9.72 -8.61 14.13
N PHE A 51 -9.11 -9.52 13.37
CA PHE A 51 -7.67 -9.81 13.49
C PHE A 51 -6.85 -8.75 12.75
N PRO A 52 -5.83 -8.16 13.41
CA PRO A 52 -4.93 -7.24 12.74
C PRO A 52 -4.06 -7.97 11.72
N PHE A 53 -3.81 -7.34 10.57
CA PHE A 53 -2.86 -7.80 9.58
C PHE A 53 -2.11 -6.63 8.96
N ARG A 54 -0.96 -6.92 8.35
CA ARG A 54 -0.11 -5.93 7.68
C ARG A 54 -0.44 -5.87 6.21
N MET A 55 -1.16 -4.83 5.80
CA MET A 55 -1.48 -4.57 4.40
C MET A 55 -0.23 -4.10 3.66
N LEU A 56 0.21 -4.89 2.66
CA LEU A 56 1.49 -4.67 2.00
C LEU A 56 1.37 -3.60 0.92
N GLU A 57 2.10 -2.49 1.05
CA GLU A 57 2.12 -1.43 0.03
C GLU A 57 3.53 -1.09 -0.41
N PHE A 58 3.69 -0.60 -1.64
CA PHE A 58 4.94 0.06 -2.00
C PHE A 58 5.09 1.36 -1.22
N ARG A 59 6.30 1.57 -0.70
CA ARG A 59 6.65 2.80 -0.03
C ARG A 59 6.47 3.98 -0.97
N SER A 60 5.73 4.98 -0.50
CA SER A 60 5.52 6.22 -1.24
C SER A 60 6.10 7.45 -0.52
N MET A 61 6.38 7.33 0.78
CA MET A 61 6.94 8.39 1.61
C MET A 61 8.43 8.18 1.90
N TYR A 62 9.12 9.26 2.30
CA TYR A 62 10.48 9.15 2.83
C TYR A 62 10.46 8.42 4.19
N THR A 63 11.44 7.56 4.44
CA THR A 63 11.56 6.83 5.71
C THR A 63 12.06 7.73 6.85
N GLU A 64 12.89 8.71 6.51
CA GLU A 64 13.37 9.74 7.43
C GLU A 64 12.79 11.07 6.95
N VAL A 65 11.74 11.53 7.63
CA VAL A 65 11.19 12.87 7.44
C VAL A 65 11.82 13.76 8.50
N ASP A 66 12.21 14.99 8.13
CA ASP A 66 12.66 15.98 9.10
C ASP A 66 11.56 16.16 10.18
N PRO A 67 11.86 15.97 11.47
CA PRO A 67 10.88 16.09 12.56
C PRO A 67 10.15 17.44 12.56
N HIS A 68 10.81 18.50 12.06
CA HIS A 68 10.22 19.82 11.93
C HIS A 68 9.14 19.85 10.84
N LEU A 69 9.37 19.16 9.72
CA LEU A 69 8.41 19.02 8.62
C LEU A 69 7.21 18.16 9.03
N GLU A 70 7.47 17.11 9.81
CA GLU A 70 6.42 16.25 10.38
C GLU A 70 5.55 17.03 11.38
N ALA A 71 6.18 17.84 12.25
CA ALA A 71 5.48 18.71 13.19
C ALA A 71 4.68 19.82 12.48
N LEU A 72 5.21 20.40 11.40
CA LEU A 72 4.49 21.40 10.59
C LEU A 72 3.24 20.79 9.95
N CYS A 73 3.35 19.62 9.31
CA CYS A 73 2.20 18.89 8.77
C CYS A 73 1.18 18.49 9.86
N ALA A 74 1.63 18.21 11.09
CA ALA A 74 0.76 17.93 12.22
C ALA A 74 0.08 19.20 12.79
N SER A 75 0.72 20.37 12.70
CA SER A 75 0.20 21.63 13.22
C SER A 75 -0.85 22.30 12.31
N ASP A 76 -0.80 22.06 11.00
CA ASP A 76 -1.74 22.62 9.99
C ASP A 76 -3.13 21.94 9.97
N GLY A 77 -3.52 21.31 11.09
CA GLY A 77 -4.80 20.62 11.25
C GLY A 77 -4.70 19.10 11.43
N GLY A 78 -3.50 18.57 11.71
CA GLY A 78 -3.16 17.30 12.40
C GLY A 78 -3.60 15.98 11.79
N ASN A 79 -4.72 15.96 11.08
CA ASN A 79 -5.41 14.78 10.62
C ASN A 79 -6.12 15.00 9.28
N ARG A 80 -5.96 16.19 8.66
CA ARG A 80 -6.40 16.39 7.28
C ARG A 80 -5.31 15.87 6.36
N PRO A 81 -5.60 14.88 5.49
CA PRO A 81 -4.66 14.50 4.46
C PRO A 81 -4.40 15.72 3.58
N LEU A 82 -3.16 16.21 3.59
CA LEU A 82 -2.72 17.23 2.66
C LEU A 82 -3.00 16.74 1.23
N PRO A 83 -3.40 17.63 0.30
CA PRO A 83 -3.51 17.26 -1.09
C PRO A 83 -2.21 16.59 -1.54
N MET A 84 -2.32 15.46 -2.25
CA MET A 84 -1.17 14.63 -2.63
C MET A 84 -0.10 15.37 -3.46
N ARG A 85 -0.45 16.54 -4.01
CA ARG A 85 0.45 17.45 -4.71
C ARG A 85 1.41 18.19 -3.77
N ASP A 86 0.97 18.49 -2.56
CA ASP A 86 1.62 19.44 -1.65
C ASP A 86 2.24 18.75 -0.42
N ASP A 87 2.07 17.43 -0.26
CA ASP A 87 2.69 16.70 0.84
C ASP A 87 4.20 16.50 0.57
N PRO A 88 5.08 17.18 1.35
CA PRO A 88 6.52 17.12 1.13
C PRO A 88 7.13 15.79 1.62
N ARG A 89 6.36 14.96 2.33
CA ARG A 89 6.79 13.63 2.80
C ARG A 89 6.76 12.59 1.69
N ILE A 90 6.06 12.86 0.59
CA ILE A 90 5.92 11.94 -0.55
C ILE A 90 7.12 12.10 -1.49
N THR A 91 7.77 10.99 -1.83
CA THR A 91 8.88 10.98 -2.81
C THR A 91 8.37 11.29 -4.23
N PRO A 92 9.21 11.81 -5.15
CA PRO A 92 8.78 12.04 -6.54
C PRO A 92 8.23 10.78 -7.22
N VAL A 93 8.87 9.63 -7.00
CA VAL A 93 8.40 8.31 -7.46
C VAL A 93 7.11 7.92 -6.73
N GLY A 94 7.04 8.12 -5.41
CA GLY A 94 5.85 7.89 -4.61
C GLY A 94 4.63 8.67 -5.07
N ARG A 95 4.81 9.90 -5.57
CA ARG A 95 3.74 10.70 -6.16
C ARG A 95 3.15 10.01 -7.39
N MET A 96 4.00 9.52 -8.30
CA MET A 96 3.57 8.74 -9.46
C MET A 96 2.85 7.46 -9.01
N ILE A 97 3.45 6.68 -8.11
CA ILE A 97 2.88 5.43 -7.59
C ILE A 97 1.46 5.68 -7.06
N ARG A 98 1.28 6.71 -6.23
CA ARG A 98 -0.03 7.03 -5.64
C ARG A 98 -1.03 7.56 -6.67
N SER A 99 -0.59 8.36 -7.65
CA SER A 99 -1.45 8.89 -8.72
C SER A 99 -2.06 7.78 -9.58
N TYR A 100 -1.32 6.70 -9.81
CA TYR A 100 -1.81 5.54 -10.56
C TYR A 100 -2.35 4.41 -9.66
N GLY A 101 -2.35 4.60 -8.33
CA GLY A 101 -2.81 3.56 -7.39
C GLY A 101 -1.92 2.31 -7.33
N LEU A 102 -0.69 2.40 -7.83
CA LEU A 102 0.23 1.27 -7.98
C LEU A 102 0.75 0.76 -6.62
N GLN A 103 0.65 1.55 -5.56
CA GLN A 103 1.08 1.14 -4.22
C GLN A 103 0.34 -0.10 -3.70
N ARG A 104 -0.86 -0.36 -4.22
CA ARG A 104 -1.74 -1.44 -3.79
C ARG A 104 -1.52 -2.75 -4.53
N LEU A 105 -0.72 -2.76 -5.60
CA LEU A 105 -0.43 -4.00 -6.34
C LEU A 105 0.13 -5.14 -5.45
N PRO A 106 0.95 -4.86 -4.40
CA PRO A 106 1.38 -5.92 -3.48
C PRO A 106 0.26 -6.52 -2.62
N HIS A 107 -0.96 -5.93 -2.57
CA HIS A 107 -2.11 -6.51 -1.84
C HIS A 107 -2.51 -7.88 -2.35
N PHE A 108 -2.21 -8.23 -3.61
CA PHE A 108 -2.43 -9.59 -4.11
C PHE A 108 -1.65 -10.64 -3.29
N VAL A 109 -0.52 -10.28 -2.68
CA VAL A 109 0.20 -11.16 -1.74
C VAL A 109 -0.61 -11.37 -0.45
N ASN A 110 -1.24 -10.32 0.08
CA ASN A 110 -2.15 -10.43 1.24
C ASN A 110 -3.37 -11.30 0.90
N VAL A 111 -3.85 -11.25 -0.36
CA VAL A 111 -4.88 -12.17 -0.84
C VAL A 111 -4.40 -13.60 -0.78
N LEU A 112 -3.20 -13.91 -1.30
CA LEU A 112 -2.63 -15.25 -1.19
C LEU A 112 -2.44 -15.71 0.27
N ARG A 113 -2.13 -14.80 1.19
CA ARG A 113 -1.98 -15.10 2.64
C ARG A 113 -3.30 -15.36 3.37
N GLY A 114 -4.44 -14.98 2.79
CA GLY A 114 -5.73 -15.15 3.48
C GLY A 114 -6.12 -13.98 4.37
N GLU A 115 -5.42 -12.87 4.20
CA GLU A 115 -5.67 -11.64 4.95
C GLU A 115 -6.70 -10.76 4.21
N MET A 116 -6.72 -10.81 2.88
CA MET A 116 -7.61 -10.02 2.01
C MET A 116 -8.34 -10.88 0.96
N SER A 117 -9.51 -10.42 0.49
CA SER A 117 -10.29 -11.06 -0.58
C SER A 117 -10.45 -10.08 -1.73
N ILE A 118 -10.38 -10.55 -2.97
CA ILE A 118 -10.63 -9.72 -4.16
C ILE A 118 -12.13 -9.51 -4.31
N LEU A 119 -12.91 -10.56 -4.03
CA LEU A 119 -14.37 -10.59 -4.21
C LEU A 119 -15.15 -10.20 -2.94
N GLY A 120 -14.48 -10.07 -1.79
CA GLY A 120 -15.08 -9.75 -0.50
C GLY A 120 -15.28 -8.24 -0.26
N HIS A 121 -16.32 -7.89 0.50
CA HIS A 121 -16.52 -6.53 0.96
C HIS A 121 -15.53 -6.19 2.09
N TRP A 122 -14.85 -5.05 1.98
CA TRP A 122 -13.93 -4.58 3.00
C TRP A 122 -14.70 -3.68 4.00
N PRO A 123 -14.78 -4.03 5.29
CA PRO A 123 -15.44 -3.19 6.28
C PRO A 123 -14.51 -2.01 6.59
N GLY A 124 -14.81 -0.86 6.02
CA GLY A 124 -13.98 0.35 6.10
C GLY A 124 -14.34 1.40 5.04
N ALA A 125 -15.18 1.05 4.06
CA ALA A 125 -15.94 2.03 3.30
C ALA A 125 -17.20 2.41 4.11
N VAL A 126 -17.02 3.28 5.11
CA VAL A 126 -18.08 4.10 5.73
C VAL A 126 -17.58 5.53 5.78
#